data_AF-D2TYM2-F1
#
_entry.id   AF-D2TYM2-F1
#
_cell.length_a   1.000
_cell.length_b   1.000
_cell.length_c   1.000
_cell.angle_alpha   90.00
_cell.angle_beta   90.00
_cell.angle_gamma   90.00
#
_symmetry.space_group_name_H-M   'P 1'
#
loop_
_entity.id
_entity.type
_entity.pdbx_description
1 polymer ?
#
loop_
_entity_poly.entity_id
_entity_poly.type
_entity_poly.pdbx_seq_one_letter_code
_entity_poly.pdbx_strand_id
1 'polypeptide(L)'
;MAFLIFLDKKMQTISFNPTDKQQFQFQCSLAGETVTVFTPYNNYSNRYYVKINDSSGNTRVFMPLVFSPDNYDINLAIPFEPGTLIYRSSMSHFEAN
;
A
#
# COMPACT_ATOMS: atom_id res chain seq x y z
N MET A 1 -6.82 -38.24 0.24
CA MET A 1 -6.07 -37.42 1.19
C MET A 1 -5.78 -36.10 0.50
N ALA A 2 -6.58 -35.06 0.78
CA ALA A 2 -6.51 -33.79 0.06
C ALA A 2 -5.35 -32.95 0.63
N PHE A 3 -4.40 -32.59 -0.22
CA PHE A 3 -3.28 -31.72 0.13
C PHE A 3 -3.76 -30.27 0.00
N LEU A 4 -4.15 -29.65 1.13
CA LEU A 4 -4.38 -28.21 1.20
C LEU A 4 -3.01 -27.53 1.12
N ILE A 5 -2.69 -26.96 -0.04
CA ILE A 5 -1.57 -26.04 -0.18
C ILE A 5 -2.05 -24.72 0.43
N PHE A 6 -1.65 -24.44 1.66
CA PHE A 6 -1.70 -23.08 2.18
C PHE A 6 -0.71 -22.27 1.34
N LEU A 7 -1.21 -21.47 0.39
CA LEU A 7 -0.42 -20.38 -0.18
C LEU A 7 -0.17 -19.41 0.98
N ASP A 8 1.03 -19.46 1.57
CA ASP A 8 1.49 -18.41 2.47
C ASP A 8 1.34 -17.08 1.73
N LYS A 9 0.35 -16.28 2.16
CA LYS A 9 0.13 -14.91 1.69
C LYS A 9 1.41 -14.13 2.00
N LYS A 10 2.29 -13.99 1.00
CA LYS A 10 3.64 -13.45 1.21
C LYS A 10 3.54 -11.95 1.32
N MET A 11 3.56 -11.46 2.56
CA MET A 11 3.63 -10.04 2.87
C MET A 11 4.91 -9.42 2.29
N GLN A 12 4.73 -8.36 1.52
CA GLN A 12 5.80 -7.57 0.93
C GLN A 12 6.02 -6.31 1.76
N THR A 13 7.28 -6.06 2.12
CA THR A 13 7.68 -4.84 2.85
C THR A 13 8.40 -3.90 1.90
N ILE A 14 7.93 -2.66 1.80
CA ILE A 14 8.51 -1.64 0.91
C ILE A 14 8.92 -0.43 1.76
N SER A 15 10.22 -0.17 1.89
CA SER A 15 10.72 1.03 2.58
C SER A 15 10.23 2.29 1.87
N PHE A 16 9.75 3.25 2.66
CA PHE A 16 9.31 4.56 2.17
C PHE A 16 9.88 5.64 3.07
N ASN A 17 10.77 6.48 2.54
CA ASN A 17 11.38 7.57 3.28
C ASN A 17 10.78 8.92 2.85
N PRO A 18 9.78 9.48 3.56
CA PRO A 18 9.03 10.68 3.16
C PRO A 18 9.81 12.01 3.26
N THR A 19 11.13 11.99 3.47
CA THR A 19 11.90 13.20 3.81
C THR A 19 12.15 14.16 2.65
N ASP A 20 11.93 13.74 1.39
CA ASP A 20 12.28 14.53 0.21
C ASP A 20 11.11 15.31 -0.41
N LYS A 21 9.88 15.15 0.10
CA LYS A 21 8.65 15.71 -0.49
C LYS A 21 8.47 15.30 -1.97
N GLN A 22 9.17 14.27 -2.43
CA GLN A 22 9.05 13.76 -3.78
C GLN A 22 7.97 12.68 -3.83
N GLN A 23 7.42 12.46 -5.02
CA GLN A 23 6.57 11.32 -5.25
C GLN A 23 7.42 10.05 -5.21
N PHE A 24 7.03 9.10 -4.37
CA PHE A 24 7.57 7.75 -4.41
C PHE A 24 6.58 6.79 -5.08
N GLN A 25 7.09 5.78 -5.79
CA GLN A 25 6.26 4.80 -6.47
C GLN A 25 6.84 3.40 -6.35
N PHE A 26 5.98 2.40 -6.30
CA PHE A 26 6.37 0.99 -6.26
C PHE A 26 5.25 0.11 -6.84
N GLN A 27 5.63 -1.11 -7.21
CA GLN A 27 4.66 -2.16 -7.56
C GLN A 27 4.58 -3.15 -6.41
N CYS A 28 3.38 -3.66 -6.16
CA CYS A 28 3.12 -4.72 -5.20
C CYS A 28 1.96 -5.59 -5.67
N SER A 29 1.74 -6.71 -4.99
CA SER A 29 0.56 -7.55 -5.19
C SER A 29 -0.41 -7.35 -4.04
N LEU A 30 -1.68 -7.12 -4.36
CA LEU A 30 -2.78 -7.05 -3.40
C LEU A 30 -3.77 -8.17 -3.72
N ALA A 31 -3.86 -9.18 -2.85
CA ALA A 31 -4.66 -10.40 -3.10
C ALA A 31 -4.40 -11.07 -4.46
N GLY A 32 -3.15 -11.03 -4.93
CA GLY A 32 -2.74 -11.62 -6.21
C GLY A 32 -2.88 -10.68 -7.41
N GLU A 33 -3.51 -9.51 -7.27
CA GLU A 33 -3.53 -8.49 -8.32
C GLU A 33 -2.28 -7.61 -8.24
N THR A 34 -1.53 -7.51 -9.34
CA THR A 34 -0.40 -6.58 -9.43
C THR A 34 -0.90 -5.17 -9.65
N VAL A 35 -0.55 -4.27 -8.73
CA VAL A 35 -0.93 -2.86 -8.78
C VAL A 35 0.29 -1.96 -8.75
N THR A 36 0.12 -0.74 -9.27
CA THR A 36 1.13 0.32 -9.12
C THR A 36 0.64 1.34 -8.09
N VAL A 37 1.45 1.55 -7.05
CA VAL A 37 1.16 2.49 -5.96
C VAL A 37 2.03 3.73 -6.15
N PHE A 38 1.40 4.90 -6.05
CA PHE A 38 2.07 6.19 -6.02
C PHE A 38 1.78 6.88 -4.69
N THR A 39 2.78 7.62 -4.20
CA THR A 39 2.68 8.40 -2.98
C THR A 39 2.99 9.88 -3.26
N PRO A 40 2.11 10.59 -3.98
CA PRO A 40 2.35 11.99 -4.31
C PRO A 40 2.30 12.87 -3.07
N TYR A 41 3.17 13.88 -3.03
CA TYR A 41 3.16 14.91 -2.00
C TYR A 41 2.34 16.12 -2.44
N ASN A 42 1.43 16.58 -1.59
CA ASN A 42 0.72 17.84 -1.79
C ASN A 42 1.39 18.96 -0.98
N ASN A 43 1.98 19.93 -1.67
CA ASN A 43 2.66 21.07 -1.05
C ASN A 43 1.72 22.01 -0.29
N TYR A 44 0.47 22.15 -0.72
CA TYR A 44 -0.49 23.06 -0.10
C TYR A 44 -1.06 22.49 1.21
N SER A 45 -1.31 21.18 1.27
CA SER A 45 -1.77 20.51 2.50
C SER A 45 -0.64 19.95 3.35
N ASN A 46 0.61 20.05 2.89
CA ASN A 46 1.80 19.52 3.54
C ASN A 46 1.64 18.03 3.93
N ARG A 47 1.11 17.23 2.98
CA ARG A 47 0.68 15.84 3.24
C ARG A 47 0.88 14.93 2.03
N TYR A 48 1.26 13.69 2.30
CA TYR A 48 1.30 12.61 1.32
C TYR A 48 -0.09 12.00 1.08
N TYR A 49 -0.32 11.56 -0.15
CA TYR A 49 -1.49 10.78 -0.55
C TYR A 49 -1.06 9.40 -1.01
N VAL A 50 -2.00 8.47 -1.12
CA VAL A 50 -1.83 7.17 -1.77
C VAL A 50 -2.75 7.12 -2.97
N LYS A 51 -2.18 6.78 -4.12
CA LYS A 51 -2.90 6.48 -5.34
C LYS A 51 -2.56 5.05 -5.75
N ILE A 52 -3.57 4.22 -6.00
CA ILE A 52 -3.39 2.85 -6.48
C ILE A 52 -4.01 2.75 -7.86
N ASN A 53 -3.20 2.39 -8.83
CA ASN A 53 -3.63 2.08 -10.18
C ASN A 53 -3.62 0.56 -10.38
N ASP A 54 -4.68 0.04 -11.01
CA ASP A 54 -4.71 -1.33 -11.49
C ASP A 54 -3.73 -1.55 -12.67
N SER A 55 -3.62 -2.80 -13.13
CA SER A 55 -2.78 -3.18 -14.26
C SER A 55 -3.18 -2.51 -15.59
N SER A 56 -4.41 -2.01 -15.70
CA SER A 56 -4.92 -1.28 -16.86
C SER A 56 -4.66 0.24 -16.75
N GLY A 57 -4.08 0.70 -15.64
CA GLY A 57 -3.78 2.10 -15.37
C GLY A 57 -4.94 2.89 -14.75
N ASN A 58 -6.08 2.27 -14.46
CA ASN A 58 -7.21 2.96 -13.84
C ASN A 58 -6.95 3.16 -12.35
N THR A 59 -7.27 4.35 -11.85
CA THR A 59 -7.16 4.65 -10.42
C THR A 59 -8.32 4.01 -9.66
N ARG A 60 -7.98 3.07 -8.78
CA ARG A 60 -8.93 2.35 -7.92
C ARG A 60 -9.02 2.97 -6.53
N VAL A 61 -7.93 3.60 -6.08
CA VAL A 61 -7.85 4.30 -4.80
C VAL A 61 -7.14 5.63 -5.00
N PHE A 62 -7.68 6.69 -4.40
CA PHE A 62 -6.95 7.93 -4.17
C PHE A 62 -7.40 8.57 -2.86
N MET A 63 -6.52 8.58 -1.85
CA MET A 63 -6.83 9.07 -0.51
C MET A 63 -5.59 9.63 0.20
N PRO A 64 -5.73 10.41 1.28
CA PRO A 64 -4.59 10.79 2.12
C PRO A 64 -3.83 9.56 2.62
N LEU A 65 -2.50 9.64 2.71
CA LEU A 65 -1.69 8.60 3.35
C LEU A 65 -1.96 8.66 4.85
N VAL A 66 -2.62 7.62 5.38
CA VAL A 66 -2.93 7.50 6.81
C VAL A 66 -1.94 6.56 7.46
N PHE A 67 -1.37 6.99 8.58
CA PHE A 67 -0.51 6.16 9.41
C PHE A 67 -1.34 5.14 10.18
N SER A 68 -0.90 3.89 10.14
CA SER A 68 -1.41 2.79 10.94
C SER A 68 -0.63 2.67 12.25
N PRO A 69 -1.24 2.94 13.43
CA PRO A 69 -0.57 2.77 14.72
C PRO A 69 0.00 1.37 14.91
N ASP A 70 1.01 1.24 15.77
CA ASP A 70 1.52 -0.08 16.15
C ASP A 70 0.36 -0.90 16.75
N ASN A 71 0.16 -2.12 16.24
CA ASN A 71 -0.93 -3.07 16.59
C ASN A 71 -2.33 -2.77 16.04
N TYR A 72 -2.50 -1.75 15.18
CA TYR A 72 -3.76 -1.51 14.49
C TYR A 72 -3.53 -1.37 12.99
N ASP A 73 -4.39 -2.01 12.19
CA ASP A 73 -4.25 -2.06 10.75
C ASP A 73 -5.31 -1.19 10.08
N ILE A 74 -4.85 -0.14 9.41
CA ILE A 74 -5.66 0.73 8.56
C ILE A 74 -5.33 0.34 7.13
N ASN A 75 -6.22 -0.44 6.52
CA ASN A 75 -6.06 -0.85 5.12
C ASN A 75 -6.35 0.35 4.19
N LEU A 76 -5.32 0.79 3.47
CA LEU A 76 -5.40 1.86 2.47
C LEU A 76 -5.94 1.35 1.12
N ALA A 77 -6.12 0.04 0.97
CA ALA A 77 -6.52 -0.64 -0.25
C ALA A 77 -7.85 -1.40 -0.11
N ILE A 78 -8.84 -0.86 0.62
CA ILE A 78 -10.16 -1.48 0.81
C ILE A 78 -10.82 -2.04 -0.48
N PRO A 79 -10.69 -1.40 -1.67
CA PRO A 79 -11.26 -1.97 -2.90
C PRO A 79 -10.60 -3.27 -3.39
N PHE A 80 -9.47 -3.67 -2.81
CA PHE A 80 -8.68 -4.86 -3.18
C PHE A 80 -8.78 -5.98 -2.13
N GLU A 81 -9.74 -5.93 -1.20
CA GLU A 81 -10.01 -7.00 -0.24
C GLU A 81 -10.14 -8.37 -0.95
N PRO A 82 -9.52 -9.45 -0.43
CA PRO A 82 -8.89 -9.57 0.90
C PRO A 82 -7.45 -9.02 0.97
N GLY A 83 -6.98 -8.29 -0.03
CA GLY A 83 -5.65 -7.69 -0.09
C GLY A 83 -5.55 -6.43 0.76
N THR A 84 -4.36 -6.16 1.27
CA THR A 84 -4.12 -5.07 2.22
C THR A 84 -2.90 -4.26 1.84
N LEU A 85 -3.01 -2.94 1.96
CA LEU A 85 -1.87 -2.03 1.91
C LEU A 85 -1.87 -1.19 3.19
N ILE A 86 -0.86 -1.34 4.03
CA ILE A 86 -0.75 -0.68 5.33
C ILE A 86 0.51 0.16 5.35
N TYR A 87 0.46 1.38 5.92
CA TYR A 87 1.63 2.21 6.13
C TYR A 87 2.01 2.30 7.61
N ARG A 88 3.21 1.83 7.96
CA ARG A 88 3.79 1.90 9.32
C ARG A 88 4.74 3.08 9.40
N SER A 89 4.35 4.15 10.09
CA SER A 89 5.22 5.33 10.30
C SER A 89 6.34 5.07 11.30
N SER A 90 6.14 4.17 12.27
CA SER A 90 7.15 3.77 13.26
C SER A 90 8.41 3.18 12.60
N MET A 91 8.25 2.54 11.45
CA MET A 91 9.33 1.91 10.69
C MET A 91 9.52 2.51 9.28
N SER A 92 8.66 3.46 8.89
CA SER A 92 8.70 4.11 7.58
C SER A 92 8.66 3.11 6.41
N HIS A 93 7.67 2.21 6.41
CA HIS A 93 7.48 1.22 5.34
C HIS A 93 6.00 0.93 5.07
N PHE A 94 5.74 0.38 3.88
CA PHE A 94 4.47 -0.23 3.50
C PHE A 94 4.52 -1.74 3.70
N GLU A 95 3.39 -2.31 4.12
CA GLU A 95 3.11 -3.74 4.16
C GLU A 95 2.01 -4.03 3.14
N ALA A 96 2.30 -4.87 2.15
CA ALA A 96 1.37 -5.22 1.07
C ALA A 96 1.14 -6.74 1.02
N ASN A 97 -0.10 -7.17 0.76
CA ASN A 97 -0.51 -8.57 0.70
C ASN A 97 -1.74 -8.79 -0.18
#